data_AF-A0A1G7NSF9-F1
#
_entry.id   AF-A0A1G7NSF9-F1
#
_cell.length_a   1.000
_cell.length_b   1.000
_cell.length_c   1.000
_cell.angle_alpha   90.00
_cell.angle_beta   90.00
_cell.angle_gamma   90.00
#
_symmetry.space_group_name_H-M   'P 1'
#
loop_
_entity.id
_entity.type
_entity.pdbx_description
1 polymer ?
#
loop_
_entity_poly.entity_id
_entity_poly.type
_entity_poly.pdbx_seq_one_letter_code
_entity_poly.pdbx_strand_id
1 'polypeptide(L)'
;MTHSHNLLGEPEPTLLPANPEADGELASGTPAAEVAARHPTVSAAWAALAEEALGRTERLLPDTIEAYAYARTGYHRGLDALRRNGWKGFGPVPWSHEPNRGFLRCVTVLAAAAEAIGEHDEQERCTQLLRDCDPTLAP
;
A
#
# COMPACT_ATOMS: atom_id res chain seq x y z
N MET A 1 5.14 -0.75 30.70
CA MET A 1 4.74 0.65 30.44
C MET A 1 3.27 0.63 30.07
N THR A 2 2.48 1.39 30.80
CA THR A 2 1.01 1.40 30.80
C THR A 2 0.48 1.92 29.46
N HIS A 3 -0.24 1.08 28.72
CA HIS A 3 -1.09 1.53 27.61
C HIS A 3 -2.15 2.46 28.19
N SER A 4 -2.05 3.74 27.87
CA SER A 4 -3.15 4.68 28.00
C SER A 4 -4.30 4.18 27.13
N HIS A 5 -5.24 3.45 27.73
CA HIS A 5 -6.54 3.18 27.12
C HIS A 5 -7.15 4.53 26.76
N ASN A 6 -7.21 4.82 25.47
CA ASN A 6 -7.88 6.02 24.99
C ASN A 6 -9.36 5.89 25.36
N LEU A 7 -9.88 6.83 26.14
CA LEU A 7 -11.26 6.86 26.67
C LEU A 7 -12.33 7.12 25.57
N LEU A 8 -11.88 7.22 24.33
CA LEU A 8 -12.64 7.17 23.10
C LEU A 8 -12.13 5.90 22.42
N GLY A 9 -12.98 4.88 22.25
CA GLY A 9 -12.57 3.63 21.59
C GLY A 9 -11.81 3.91 20.30
N GLU A 10 -10.83 3.05 19.98
CA GLU A 10 -10.11 3.16 18.71
C GLU A 10 -11.13 3.22 17.55
N PRO A 11 -10.88 4.06 16.53
CA PRO A 11 -11.77 4.10 15.37
C PRO A 11 -11.96 2.70 14.81
N GLU A 12 -13.18 2.36 14.41
CA GLU A 12 -13.45 1.09 13.75
C GLU A 12 -12.50 0.90 12.55
N PRO A 13 -11.95 -0.31 12.35
CA PRO A 13 -11.04 -0.57 11.26
C PRO A 13 -11.73 -0.32 9.92
N THR A 14 -11.04 0.36 9.00
CA THR A 14 -11.51 0.47 7.63
C THR A 14 -11.16 -0.80 6.86
N LEU A 15 -12.18 -1.44 6.30
CA LEU A 15 -12.06 -2.66 5.50
C LEU A 15 -12.43 -2.35 4.06
N LEU A 16 -11.48 -2.48 3.15
CA LEU A 16 -11.76 -2.31 1.72
C LEU A 16 -12.58 -3.48 1.17
N PRO A 17 -13.48 -3.24 0.20
CA PRO A 17 -14.13 -4.34 -0.51
C PRO A 17 -13.13 -5.08 -1.40
N ALA A 18 -13.31 -6.39 -1.56
CA ALA A 18 -12.53 -7.19 -2.51
C ALA A 18 -12.83 -6.80 -3.97
N ASN A 19 -11.93 -7.12 -4.89
CA ASN A 19 -12.17 -7.02 -6.33
C ASN A 19 -11.89 -8.38 -6.99
N PRO A 20 -12.88 -9.30 -7.01
CA PRO A 20 -12.66 -10.67 -7.48
C PRO A 20 -12.10 -10.79 -8.90
N GLU A 21 -12.36 -9.82 -9.78
CA GLU A 21 -11.86 -9.83 -11.15
C GLU A 21 -10.35 -9.52 -11.19
N ALA A 22 -9.94 -8.39 -10.59
CA ALA A 22 -8.53 -8.01 -10.51
C ALA A 22 -7.71 -9.02 -9.67
N ASP A 23 -8.28 -9.48 -8.54
CA ASP A 23 -7.66 -10.44 -7.64
C ASP A 23 -7.49 -11.80 -8.35
N GLY A 24 -8.50 -12.22 -9.13
CA GLY A 24 -8.45 -13.43 -9.96
C GLY A 24 -7.42 -13.34 -11.09
N GLU A 25 -7.34 -12.21 -11.80
CA GLU A 25 -6.33 -11.98 -12.83
C GLU A 25 -4.91 -12.06 -12.26
N LEU A 26 -4.64 -11.39 -11.13
CA LEU A 26 -3.34 -11.46 -10.45
C LEU A 26 -3.01 -12.88 -9.98
N ALA A 27 -3.97 -13.57 -9.35
CA ALA A 27 -3.78 -14.95 -8.88
C ALA A 27 -3.52 -15.94 -10.02
N SER A 28 -4.04 -15.67 -11.21
CA SER A 28 -3.79 -16.48 -12.43
C SER A 28 -2.44 -16.20 -13.10
N GLY A 29 -1.68 -15.21 -12.62
CA GLY A 29 -0.39 -14.81 -13.20
C GLY A 29 -0.51 -13.87 -14.40
N THR A 30 -1.64 -13.19 -14.57
CA THR A 30 -1.77 -12.11 -15.57
C THR A 30 -0.76 -11.00 -15.24
N PRO A 31 0.00 -10.47 -16.23
CA PRO A 31 0.99 -9.42 -15.98
C PRO A 31 0.36 -8.23 -15.25
N ALA A 32 0.99 -7.74 -14.18
CA ALA A 32 0.45 -6.68 -13.34
C ALA A 32 0.15 -5.38 -14.13
N ALA A 33 0.91 -5.11 -15.19
CA ALA A 33 0.66 -3.99 -16.11
C ALA A 33 -0.69 -4.11 -16.84
N GLU A 34 -1.07 -5.32 -17.27
CA GLU A 34 -2.37 -5.56 -17.91
C GLU A 34 -3.51 -5.41 -16.91
N VAL A 35 -3.35 -5.98 -15.71
CA VAL A 35 -4.34 -5.85 -14.63
C VAL A 35 -4.52 -4.38 -14.25
N ALA A 36 -3.43 -3.62 -14.10
CA ALA A 36 -3.51 -2.19 -13.78
C ALA A 36 -4.20 -1.38 -14.90
N ALA A 37 -4.02 -1.77 -16.17
CA ALA A 37 -4.69 -1.12 -17.29
C ALA A 37 -6.21 -1.38 -17.30
N ARG A 38 -6.64 -2.61 -16.97
CA ARG A 38 -8.07 -3.00 -16.89
C ARG A 38 -8.73 -2.49 -15.61
N HIS A 39 -7.99 -2.51 -14.50
CA HIS A 39 -8.45 -2.20 -13.14
C HIS A 39 -7.65 -1.05 -12.50
N PRO A 40 -7.62 0.15 -13.10
CA PRO A 40 -6.70 1.23 -12.71
C PRO A 40 -6.94 1.79 -11.30
N THR A 41 -8.07 1.49 -10.68
CA THR A 41 -8.41 1.91 -9.31
C THR A 41 -8.03 0.89 -8.24
N VAL A 42 -7.50 -0.28 -8.61
CA VAL A 42 -7.16 -1.37 -7.67
C VAL A 42 -5.69 -1.28 -7.27
N SER A 43 -5.42 -0.99 -5.99
CA SER A 43 -4.04 -0.85 -5.49
C SER A 43 -3.21 -2.12 -5.60
N ALA A 44 -3.82 -3.32 -5.58
CA ALA A 44 -3.08 -4.58 -5.65
C ALA A 44 -2.27 -4.74 -6.95
N ALA A 45 -2.79 -4.29 -8.09
CA ALA A 45 -2.07 -4.33 -9.37
C ALA A 45 -0.87 -3.36 -9.39
N TRP A 46 -1.06 -2.16 -8.83
CA TRP A 46 0.01 -1.18 -8.67
C TRP A 46 1.08 -1.63 -7.68
N ALA A 47 0.69 -2.30 -6.59
CA ALA A 47 1.61 -2.91 -5.65
C ALA A 47 2.47 -3.97 -6.33
N ALA A 48 1.87 -4.86 -7.12
CA ALA A 48 2.60 -5.89 -7.87
C ALA A 48 3.62 -5.26 -8.84
N LEU A 49 3.24 -4.25 -9.62
CA LEU A 49 4.16 -3.50 -10.48
C LEU A 49 5.34 -2.89 -9.71
N ALA A 50 5.03 -2.29 -8.55
CA ALA A 50 6.04 -1.63 -7.73
C ALA A 50 7.03 -2.63 -7.12
N GLU A 51 6.54 -3.77 -6.62
CA GLU A 51 7.35 -4.85 -6.09
C GLU A 51 8.19 -5.53 -7.18
N GLU A 52 7.63 -5.76 -8.36
CA GLU A 52 8.35 -6.29 -9.52
C GLU A 52 9.52 -5.38 -9.91
N ALA A 53 9.30 -4.06 -9.96
CA ALA A 53 10.35 -3.09 -10.28
C ALA A 53 11.42 -3.01 -9.17
N LEU A 54 11.01 -2.98 -7.90
CA LEU A 54 11.93 -2.91 -6.77
C LEU A 54 12.70 -4.23 -6.54
N GLY A 55 12.15 -5.36 -6.98
CA GLY A 55 12.69 -6.70 -6.78
C GLY A 55 13.63 -7.22 -7.88
N ARG A 56 13.94 -6.42 -8.91
CA ARG A 56 14.84 -6.83 -10.01
C ARG A 56 16.25 -7.13 -9.46
N THR A 57 16.85 -8.26 -9.88
CA THR A 57 18.17 -8.73 -9.38
C THR A 57 19.29 -7.71 -9.61
N GLU A 58 19.30 -7.07 -10.78
CA GLU A 58 20.30 -6.05 -11.16
C GLU A 58 19.66 -4.65 -11.15
N ARG A 59 18.85 -4.36 -10.12
CA ARG A 59 18.09 -3.11 -10.01
C ARG A 59 18.97 -1.88 -10.24
N LEU A 60 18.61 -1.09 -11.24
CA LEU A 60 19.20 0.20 -11.57
C LEU A 60 18.32 1.35 -11.02
N LEU A 61 18.86 2.57 -11.04
CA LEU A 61 18.11 3.75 -10.60
C LEU A 61 16.74 3.92 -11.30
N PRO A 62 16.60 3.72 -12.63
CA PRO A 62 15.29 3.79 -13.29
C PRO A 62 14.27 2.82 -12.71
N ASP A 63 14.68 1.62 -12.31
CA ASP A 63 13.80 0.62 -11.71
C ASP A 63 13.26 1.08 -10.35
N THR A 64 14.11 1.73 -9.54
CA THR A 64 13.68 2.36 -8.28
C THR A 64 12.68 3.49 -8.53
N ILE A 65 12.93 4.32 -9.56
CA ILE A 65 12.00 5.40 -9.94
C ILE A 65 10.67 4.84 -10.46
N GLU A 66 10.69 3.74 -11.23
CA GLU A 66 9.49 3.02 -11.64
C GLU A 66 8.71 2.49 -10.43
N ALA A 67 9.39 1.81 -9.51
CA ALA A 67 8.79 1.30 -8.28
C ALA A 67 8.12 2.42 -7.46
N TYR A 68 8.82 3.55 -7.28
CA TYR A 68 8.28 4.74 -6.62
C TYR A 68 7.02 5.25 -7.32
N ALA A 69 7.04 5.38 -8.65
CA ALA A 69 5.90 5.89 -9.42
C ALA A 69 4.67 4.96 -9.36
N TYR A 70 4.89 3.65 -9.47
CA TYR A 70 3.83 2.65 -9.34
C TYR A 70 3.25 2.62 -7.93
N ALA A 71 4.11 2.58 -6.91
CA ALA A 71 3.71 2.58 -5.51
C ALA A 71 2.93 3.85 -5.14
N ARG A 72 3.39 5.02 -5.56
CA ARG A 72 2.70 6.31 -5.35
C ARG A 72 1.34 6.32 -6.02
N THR A 73 1.22 5.78 -7.23
CA THR A 73 -0.08 5.64 -7.91
C THR A 73 -1.02 4.76 -7.10
N GLY A 74 -0.60 3.54 -6.73
CA GLY A 74 -1.41 2.60 -5.96
C GLY A 74 -1.76 3.10 -4.55
N TYR A 75 -0.86 3.83 -3.91
CA TYR A 75 -1.08 4.55 -2.66
C TYR A 75 -2.26 5.53 -2.79
N HIS A 76 -2.24 6.42 -3.79
CA HIS A 76 -3.34 7.37 -4.00
C HIS A 76 -4.66 6.69 -4.35
N ARG A 77 -4.65 5.62 -5.17
CA ARG A 77 -5.87 4.84 -5.44
C ARG A 77 -6.45 4.22 -4.18
N GLY A 78 -5.58 3.74 -3.29
CA GLY A 78 -5.99 3.16 -2.01
C GLY A 78 -6.51 4.23 -1.05
N LEU A 79 -5.91 5.41 -0.98
CA LEU A 79 -6.45 6.54 -0.21
C LEU A 79 -7.86 6.92 -0.66
N ASP A 80 -8.10 6.98 -1.97
CA ASP A 80 -9.44 7.26 -2.51
C ASP A 80 -10.44 6.15 -2.15
N ALA A 81 -10.02 4.88 -2.20
CA ALA A 81 -10.84 3.76 -1.80
C ALA A 81 -11.15 3.78 -0.29
N LEU A 82 -10.15 4.06 0.56
CA LEU A 82 -10.32 4.16 2.01
C LEU A 82 -11.28 5.28 2.38
N ARG A 83 -11.14 6.47 1.79
CA ARG A 83 -12.04 7.61 2.01
C ARG A 83 -13.49 7.28 1.64
N ARG A 84 -13.70 6.60 0.51
CA ARG A 84 -15.03 6.12 0.12
C ARG A 84 -15.63 5.12 1.11
N ASN A 85 -14.79 4.40 1.86
CA ASN A 85 -15.19 3.42 2.86
C ASN A 85 -15.08 3.97 4.31
N GLY A 86 -15.11 5.29 4.48
CA GLY A 86 -15.26 5.93 5.79
C GLY A 86 -13.96 6.30 6.51
N TRP A 87 -12.79 6.05 5.91
CA TRP A 87 -11.51 6.45 6.49
C TRP A 87 -11.34 7.97 6.44
N LYS A 88 -11.06 8.57 7.59
CA LYS A 88 -10.98 10.04 7.76
C LYS A 88 -9.53 10.57 7.74
N GLY A 89 -8.59 9.78 7.21
CA GLY A 89 -7.17 10.10 7.23
C GLY A 89 -6.41 9.54 8.44
N PHE A 90 -7.10 8.78 9.31
CA PHE A 90 -6.51 8.12 10.47
C PHE A 90 -7.35 6.89 10.87
N GLY A 91 -6.76 6.00 11.65
CA GLY A 91 -7.40 4.80 12.16
C GLY A 91 -6.95 3.53 11.43
N PRO A 92 -7.34 2.35 11.95
CA PRO A 92 -6.76 1.08 11.56
C PRO A 92 -7.15 0.69 10.13
N VAL A 93 -6.18 0.14 9.40
CA VAL A 93 -6.36 -0.51 8.09
C VAL A 93 -5.60 -1.83 8.18
N PRO A 94 -6.22 -2.88 8.74
CA PRO A 94 -5.50 -4.09 9.16
C PRO A 94 -5.01 -4.91 7.96
N TRP A 95 -3.77 -5.39 8.03
CA TRP A 95 -3.15 -6.31 7.08
C TRP A 95 -3.83 -7.68 7.05
N SER A 96 -4.43 -8.09 8.18
CA SER A 96 -5.18 -9.34 8.29
C SER A 96 -6.36 -9.39 7.31
N HIS A 97 -6.93 -8.24 6.93
CA HIS A 97 -7.95 -8.14 5.89
C HIS A 97 -7.30 -8.06 4.50
N GLU A 98 -7.47 -9.13 3.72
CA GLU A 98 -6.76 -9.32 2.45
C GLU A 98 -6.96 -8.17 1.43
N PRO A 99 -8.17 -7.61 1.23
CA PRO A 99 -8.37 -6.44 0.36
C PRO A 99 -7.60 -5.17 0.75
N ASN A 100 -7.18 -5.02 2.01
CA ASN A 100 -6.35 -3.89 2.44
C ASN A 100 -4.90 -4.02 1.97
N ARG A 101 -4.42 -5.24 1.71
CA ARG A 101 -3.00 -5.51 1.47
C ARG A 101 -2.47 -4.82 0.23
N GLY A 102 -3.29 -4.63 -0.82
CA GLY A 102 -2.87 -3.89 -2.01
C GLY A 102 -2.44 -2.45 -1.69
N PHE A 103 -3.21 -1.75 -0.84
CA PHE A 103 -2.84 -0.41 -0.38
C PHE A 103 -1.59 -0.44 0.50
N LEU A 104 -1.54 -1.34 1.49
CA LEU A 104 -0.44 -1.43 2.43
C LEU A 104 0.89 -1.78 1.74
N ARG A 105 0.87 -2.73 0.79
CA ARG A 105 2.02 -3.07 -0.06
C ARG A 105 2.53 -1.86 -0.84
N CYS A 106 1.63 -1.04 -1.40
CA CYS A 106 2.04 0.21 -2.07
C CYS A 106 2.77 1.16 -1.11
N VAL A 107 2.26 1.36 0.11
CA VAL A 107 2.92 2.23 1.11
C VAL A 107 4.29 1.66 1.51
N THR A 108 4.40 0.34 1.68
CA THR A 108 5.66 -0.33 1.99
C THR A 108 6.69 -0.14 0.89
N VAL A 109 6.32 -0.37 -0.38
CA VAL A 109 7.25 -0.17 -1.50
C VAL A 109 7.59 1.30 -1.68
N LEU A 110 6.65 2.21 -1.46
CA LEU A 110 6.89 3.65 -1.52
C LEU A 110 7.92 4.08 -0.48
N ALA A 111 7.81 3.59 0.76
CA ALA A 111 8.79 3.85 1.81
C ALA A 111 10.19 3.36 1.41
N ALA A 112 10.29 2.12 0.92
CA ALA A 112 11.56 1.52 0.51
C ALA A 112 12.19 2.21 -0.70
N ALA A 113 11.37 2.62 -1.69
CA ALA A 113 11.85 3.34 -2.85
C ALA A 113 12.29 4.77 -2.49
N ALA A 114 11.54 5.46 -1.61
CA ALA A 114 11.89 6.78 -1.08
C ALA A 114 13.23 6.73 -0.32
N GLU A 115 13.44 5.72 0.52
CA GLU A 115 14.72 5.49 1.20
C GLU A 115 15.86 5.34 0.19
N ALA A 116 15.66 4.49 -0.83
CA ALA A 116 16.69 4.19 -1.82
C ALA A 116 17.11 5.41 -2.67
N ILE A 117 16.26 6.42 -2.81
CA ILE A 117 16.57 7.67 -3.53
C ILE A 117 16.94 8.84 -2.60
N GLY A 118 16.95 8.63 -1.27
CA GLY A 118 17.31 9.65 -0.27
C GLY A 118 16.18 10.62 0.09
N GLU A 119 14.92 10.32 -0.24
CA GLU A 119 13.75 11.13 0.16
C GLU A 119 13.26 10.73 1.57
N HIS A 120 14.07 11.01 2.58
CA HIS A 120 13.83 10.54 3.96
C HIS A 120 12.49 11.02 4.56
N ASP A 121 12.07 12.26 4.28
CA ASP A 121 10.78 12.77 4.77
C ASP A 121 9.58 11.93 4.28
N GLU A 122 9.63 11.40 3.06
CA GLU A 122 8.59 10.53 2.51
C GLU A 122 8.64 9.14 3.10
N GLN A 123 9.85 8.59 3.27
CA GLN A 123 10.06 7.32 3.94
C GLN A 123 9.48 7.35 5.36
N GLU A 124 9.79 8.37 6.14
CA GLU A 124 9.27 8.53 7.52
C GLU A 124 7.75 8.63 7.55
N ARG A 125 7.14 9.44 6.67
CA ARG A 125 5.68 9.56 6.57
C ARG A 125 5.02 8.22 6.22
N CYS A 126 5.56 7.48 5.27
CA CYS A 126 5.04 6.18 4.89
C CYS A 126 5.18 5.15 6.01
N THR A 127 6.33 5.10 6.69
CA THR A 127 6.54 4.18 7.82
C THR A 127 5.62 4.52 9.00
N GLN A 128 5.38 5.80 9.28
CA GLN A 128 4.41 6.20 10.30
C GLN A 128 2.99 5.81 9.91
N LEU A 129 2.60 6.04 8.65
CA LEU A 129 1.29 5.61 8.16
C LEU A 129 1.09 4.09 8.28
N LEU A 130 2.12 3.28 7.97
CA LEU A 130 2.05 1.83 8.14
C LEU A 130 1.83 1.45 9.62
N ARG A 131 2.56 2.06 10.55
CA ARG A 131 2.37 1.87 12.01
C ARG A 131 0.94 2.20 12.45
N ASP A 132 0.40 3.32 11.96
CA ASP A 132 -0.95 3.78 12.31
C ASP A 132 -2.04 2.89 11.70
N CYS A 133 -1.80 2.33 10.51
CA CYS A 133 -2.71 1.39 9.85
C CYS A 133 -2.69 0.00 10.49
N ASP A 134 -1.50 -0.59 10.66
CA ASP A 134 -1.29 -1.89 11.26
C ASP A 134 0.11 -1.96 11.92
N PRO A 135 0.19 -1.98 13.26
CA PRO A 135 1.46 -2.03 13.99
C PRO A 135 2.37 -3.23 13.64
N THR A 136 1.82 -4.30 13.05
CA THR A 136 2.60 -5.48 12.64
C THR A 136 3.46 -5.25 11.40
N LEU A 137 3.23 -4.15 10.66
CA LEU A 137 3.99 -3.77 9.46
C LEU A 137 5.18 -2.84 9.76
N ALA A 138 5.31 -2.41 11.01
CA ALA A 138 6.41 -1.57 11.44
C ALA A 138 7.67 -2.41 11.68
N PRO A 139 8.85 -2.00 11.16
CA PRO A 139 10.12 -2.59 11.55
C PRO A 139 10.48 -2.27 13.01
#